data_AF-A0A9E0V7Q4-F1
#
_entry.id   AF-A0A9E0V7Q4-F1
#
_cell.length_a   1.000
_cell.length_b   1.000
_cell.length_c   1.000
_cell.angle_alpha   90.00
_cell.angle_beta   90.00
_cell.angle_gamma   90.00
#
_symmetry.space_group_name_H-M   'P 1'
#
loop_
_entity.id
_entity.type
_entity.pdbx_description
1 polymer ?
#
loop_
_entity_poly.entity_id
_entity_poly.type
_entity_poly.pdbx_seq_one_letter_code
_entity_poly.pdbx_strand_id
1 'polypeptide(L)'
;MKCTACGSTALVEGTLMDANSTGDISFKIEESSLIKRIFGIRNNRPVHAYGCVHCHHLQLAVDFSEADLERYQEFEGQQPGVLERINS
;
A
#
# COMPACT_ATOMS: atom_id res chain seq x y z
N MET A 1 3.92 8.69 -9.59
CA MET A 1 3.06 8.98 -8.42
C MET A 1 3.38 10.38 -7.88
N LYS A 2 2.43 11.07 -7.24
CA LYS A 2 2.64 12.34 -6.53
C LYS A 2 2.49 12.14 -5.03
N CYS A 3 3.14 12.98 -4.24
CA CYS A 3 2.94 13.00 -2.79
C CYS A 3 1.49 13.38 -2.48
N THR A 4 0.80 12.57 -1.70
CA THR A 4 -0.61 12.81 -1.32
C THR A 4 -0.75 14.04 -0.40
N ALA A 5 0.29 14.40 0.34
CA ALA A 5 0.28 15.53 1.25
C ALA A 5 0.63 16.88 0.58
N CYS A 6 1.61 16.92 -0.34
CA CYS A 6 2.09 18.19 -0.93
C CYS A 6 2.06 18.26 -2.46
N GLY A 7 1.65 17.19 -3.15
CA GLY A 7 1.59 17.15 -4.62
C GLY A 7 2.93 17.04 -5.35
N SER A 8 4.06 17.10 -4.63
CA SER A 8 5.41 16.96 -5.20
C SER A 8 5.62 15.59 -5.86
N THR A 9 6.42 15.55 -6.92
CA THR A 9 6.84 14.30 -7.59
C THR A 9 8.15 13.73 -7.02
N ALA A 10 8.78 14.42 -6.06
CA ALA A 10 10.02 13.98 -5.42
C ALA A 10 9.74 12.93 -4.33
N LEU A 11 9.45 11.70 -4.76
CA LEU A 11 9.24 10.54 -3.90
C LEU A 11 10.41 9.56 -4.04
N VAL A 12 10.83 8.97 -2.92
CA VAL A 12 11.87 7.94 -2.86
C VAL A 12 11.25 6.65 -2.31
N GLU A 13 11.48 5.54 -3.01
CA GLU A 13 11.00 4.23 -2.59
C GLU A 13 11.88 3.64 -1.48
N GLY A 14 11.26 2.91 -0.56
CA GLY A 14 11.95 2.24 0.53
C GLY A 14 11.13 1.12 1.15
N THR A 15 11.65 0.61 2.25
CA THR A 15 11.06 -0.46 3.04
C THR A 15 10.82 0.01 4.47
N LEU A 16 9.74 -0.48 5.07
CA LEU A 16 9.48 -0.29 6.49
C LEU A 16 10.11 -1.42 7.29
N MET A 17 10.82 -1.08 8.35
CA MET A 17 11.43 -2.01 9.28
C MET A 17 10.92 -1.72 10.68
N ASP A 18 10.55 -2.77 11.40
CA ASP A 18 10.24 -2.67 12.82
C ASP A 18 11.52 -2.29 13.58
N ALA A 19 11.55 -1.10 14.17
CA ALA A 19 12.70 -0.56 14.86
C ALA A 19 12.67 -1.00 16.32
N ASN A 20 12.94 -2.30 16.55
CA ASN A 20 13.05 -2.91 17.88
C ASN A 20 11.83 -2.69 18.80
N SER A 21 11.93 -3.21 20.04
CA SER A 21 10.88 -3.44 21.03
C SER A 21 10.07 -2.21 21.52
N THR A 22 10.25 -1.03 20.93
CA THR A 22 9.46 0.18 21.23
C THR A 22 8.25 0.35 20.32
N GLY A 23 8.11 -0.47 19.26
CA GLY A 23 7.00 -0.36 18.30
C GLY A 23 7.16 0.80 17.32
N ASP A 24 8.36 1.36 17.21
CA ASP A 24 8.67 2.40 16.25
C ASP A 24 8.87 1.80 14.86
N ILE A 25 8.27 2.40 13.83
CA ILE A 25 8.47 1.98 12.44
C ILE A 25 9.56 2.87 11.83
N SER A 26 10.64 2.24 11.35
CA SER A 26 11.70 2.94 10.62
C SER A 26 11.55 2.78 9.11
N PHE A 27 11.83 3.85 8.36
CA PHE A 27 11.86 3.83 6.91
C PHE A 27 13.31 3.77 6.43
N LYS A 28 13.62 2.79 5.58
CA LYS A 28 14.93 2.65 4.95
C LYS A 28 14.79 2.77 3.44
N ILE A 29 15.50 3.72 2.84
CA ILE A 29 15.59 3.90 1.39
C ILE A 29 16.15 2.62 0.77
N GLU A 30 15.52 2.15 -0.32
CA GLU A 30 15.93 0.92 -0.97
C GLU A 30 17.15 1.18 -1.89
N GLU A 31 18.35 0.79 -1.44
CA GLU A 31 19.62 1.00 -2.17
C GLU A 31 19.89 -0.09 -3.25
N SER A 32 18.85 -0.66 -3.88
CA SER A 32 18.85 -1.84 -4.79
C SER A 32 18.77 -3.21 -4.07
N SER A 33 18.06 -4.25 -4.55
CA SER A 33 17.58 -4.58 -5.89
C SER A 33 16.14 -5.11 -5.88
N LEU A 34 15.37 -4.72 -6.91
CA LEU A 34 14.03 -5.24 -7.27
C LEU A 34 13.95 -6.78 -7.31
N ILE A 35 15.09 -7.47 -7.33
CA ILE A 35 15.22 -8.93 -7.36
C ILE A 35 14.74 -9.57 -6.04
N LYS A 36 14.90 -8.90 -4.89
CA LYS A 36 14.40 -9.44 -3.60
C LYS A 36 12.87 -9.39 -3.48
N ARG A 37 12.20 -8.49 -4.19
CA ARG A 37 10.72 -8.43 -4.26
C ARG A 37 10.09 -9.64 -4.96
N ILE A 38 10.83 -10.29 -5.87
CA ILE A 38 10.29 -11.37 -6.69
C ILE A 38 10.37 -12.73 -5.97
N PHE A 39 11.31 -12.92 -5.05
CA PHE A 39 11.65 -14.25 -4.49
C PHE A 39 11.23 -14.46 -3.01
N GLY A 40 10.57 -13.48 -2.39
CA GLY A 40 10.20 -13.52 -0.97
C GLY A 40 8.74 -13.88 -0.71
N ILE A 41 8.43 -15.18 -0.64
CA ILE A 41 7.40 -15.76 0.24
C ILE A 41 5.92 -15.34 0.01
N ARG A 42 5.19 -16.21 -0.69
CA ARG A 42 3.81 -16.70 -0.38
C ARG A 42 2.69 -15.64 -0.29
N ASN A 43 1.92 -15.48 -1.37
CA ASN A 43 0.54 -14.95 -1.43
C ASN A 43 0.23 -13.57 -0.81
N ASN A 44 1.21 -12.83 -0.29
CA ASN A 44 0.98 -11.49 0.25
C ASN A 44 1.20 -10.43 -0.83
N ARG A 45 0.23 -9.52 -0.98
CA ARG A 45 0.28 -8.40 -1.91
C ARG A 45 1.49 -7.51 -1.58
N PRO A 46 2.29 -7.08 -2.57
CA PRO A 46 3.40 -6.19 -2.30
C PRO A 46 2.84 -4.83 -1.83
N VAL A 47 3.29 -4.39 -0.65
CA VAL A 47 3.07 -3.03 -0.14
C VAL A 47 4.36 -2.26 -0.38
N HIS A 48 4.24 -1.15 -1.10
CA HIS A 48 5.33 -0.24 -1.43
C HIS A 48 5.30 0.94 -0.45
N ALA A 49 6.46 1.39 0.00
CA ALA A 49 6.57 2.57 0.85
C ALA A 49 7.35 3.66 0.12
N TYR A 50 6.85 4.89 0.18
CA TYR A 50 7.46 6.06 -0.46
C TYR A 50 7.59 7.22 0.53
N GLY A 51 8.80 7.75 0.68
CA GLY A 51 9.08 8.97 1.42
C GLY A 51 9.14 10.18 0.48
N CYS A 52 8.41 11.25 0.78
CA CYS A 52 8.52 12.50 0.03
C CYS A 52 9.71 13.32 0.51
N VAL A 53 10.62 13.66 -0.41
CA VAL A 53 11.80 14.49 -0.08
C VAL A 53 11.41 15.91 0.28
N HIS A 54 10.29 16.42 -0.25
CA HIS A 54 9.88 17.82 -0.06
C HIS A 54 9.22 18.08 1.29
N CYS A 55 8.33 17.19 1.74
CA CYS A 55 7.57 17.38 2.99
C CYS A 55 7.79 16.28 4.02
N HIS A 56 8.65 15.31 3.74
CA HIS A 56 8.99 14.17 4.59
C HIS A 56 7.79 13.27 4.94
N HIS A 57 6.70 13.36 4.18
CA HIS A 57 5.55 12.49 4.34
C HIS A 57 5.85 11.08 3.84
N LEU A 58 5.54 10.08 4.66
CA LEU A 58 5.58 8.67 4.29
C LEU A 58 4.19 8.24 3.80
N GLN A 59 4.12 7.69 2.59
CA GLN A 59 2.90 7.13 2.02
C GLN A 59 3.12 5.69 1.57
N LEU A 60 2.07 4.88 1.68
CA LEU A 60 2.07 3.49 1.25
C LEU A 60 1.25 3.33 -0.01
N ALA A 61 1.68 2.44 -0.90
CA ALA A 61 0.91 2.01 -2.05
C ALA A 61 0.78 0.50 -2.04
N VAL A 62 -0.38 0.01 -2.48
CA VAL A 62 -0.66 -1.40 -2.65
C VAL A 62 -0.97 -1.62 -4.12
N ASP A 63 -0.31 -2.60 -4.72
CA ASP A 63 -0.63 -2.99 -6.09
C ASP A 63 -1.84 -3.93 -6.07
N PHE A 64 -2.90 -3.50 -6.75
CA PHE A 64 -4.10 -4.30 -6.99
C PHE A 64 -4.01 -4.90 -8.39
N SER A 65 -4.35 -6.19 -8.51
CA SER A 65 -4.53 -6.84 -9.80
C SER A 65 -5.87 -6.45 -10.42
N GLU A 66 -6.02 -6.69 -11.72
CA GLU A 66 -7.28 -6.46 -12.44
C GLU A 66 -8.45 -7.23 -11.80
N ALA A 67 -8.24 -8.49 -11.40
CA ALA A 67 -9.23 -9.30 -10.69
C ALA A 67 -9.65 -8.70 -9.33
N ASP A 68 -8.80 -7.90 -8.69
CA ASP A 68 -9.16 -7.22 -7.46
C ASP A 68 -10.04 -6.02 -7.73
N LEU A 69 -9.73 -5.26 -8.78
CA LEU A 69 -10.53 -4.12 -9.20
C LEU A 69 -11.93 -4.58 -9.62
N GLU A 70 -12.05 -5.70 -10.32
CA GLU A 70 -13.34 -6.33 -10.66
C GLU A 70 -14.15 -6.67 -9.39
N ARG A 71 -13.53 -7.29 -8.38
CA ARG A 71 -14.20 -7.55 -7.09
C ARG A 71 -14.57 -6.26 -6.35
N TYR A 72 -13.77 -5.20 -6.45
CA TYR A 72 -14.09 -3.93 -5.82
C TYR A 72 -15.34 -3.26 -6.42
N GLN A 73 -15.64 -3.51 -7.69
CA GLN A 73 -16.89 -3.02 -8.30
C GLN A 73 -18.14 -3.59 -7.61
N GLU A 74 -18.04 -4.78 -6.97
CA GLU A 74 -19.12 -5.34 -6.14
C GLU A 74 -19.40 -4.45 -4.91
N PHE A 75 -18.41 -3.71 -4.42
CA PHE A 75 -18.54 -2.79 -3.29
C PHE A 75 -18.93 -1.36 -3.69
N GLU A 76 -18.67 -0.96 -4.93
CA GLU A 76 -19.12 0.34 -5.48
C GLU A 76 -20.60 0.31 -5.93
N GLY A 77 -21.20 -0.88 -6.04
CA GLY A 77 -22.64 -1.05 -6.22
C GLY A 77 -23.44 -0.62 -4.99
N GLN A 78 -24.73 -0.31 -5.20
CA GLN A 78 -25.66 0.00 -4.13
C GLN A 78 -25.74 -1.21 -3.18
N GLN A 79 -25.15 -1.08 -1.99
CA GLN A 79 -25.16 -2.15 -0.99
C GLN A 79 -26.62 -2.56 -0.70
N PRO A 80 -26.98 -3.85 -0.79
CA PRO A 80 -28.35 -4.29 -0.50
C PRO A 80 -28.69 -3.89 0.92
N GLY A 81 -29.92 -3.39 1.10
CA GLY A 81 -30.41 -2.87 2.36
C GLY A 81 -30.28 -3.93 3.45
N VAL A 82 -30.05 -3.51 4.70
CA VAL A 82 -29.82 -4.43 5.84
C VAL A 82 -30.92 -5.50 5.96
N LEU A 83 -32.16 -5.18 5.59
CA LEU A 83 -33.30 -6.10 5.62
C LEU A 83 -33.27 -7.17 4.53
N GLU A 84 -32.63 -6.91 3.39
CA GLU A 84 -32.49 -7.86 2.28
C GLU A 84 -31.46 -8.95 2.60
N ARG A 85 -30.49 -8.65 3.47
CA ARG A 85 -29.44 -9.59 3.91
C ARG A 85 -29.90 -10.60 4.96
N ILE A 86 -30.99 -10.32 5.68
CA ILE A 86 -31.49 -11.16 6.77
C ILE A 86 -32.33 -12.33 6.23
N ASN A 87 -32.86 -12.20 5.01
CA ASN A 87 -33.78 -13.18 4.40
C ASN A 87 -33.17 -14.03 3.27
N SER A 88 -31.85 -13.93 3.05
CA SER A 88 -31.09 -14.71 2.06
C SER A 88 -30.32 -15.87 2.69
#